data_AF-A0A9P7F2S9-F1
#
_entry.id   AF-A0A9P7F2S9-F1
#
_cell.length_a   1.000
_cell.length_b   1.000
_cell.length_c   1.000
_cell.angle_alpha   90.00
_cell.angle_beta   90.00
_cell.angle_gamma   90.00
#
_symmetry.space_group_name_H-M   'P 1'
#
loop_
_entity.id
_entity.type
_entity.pdbx_description
1 polymer ?
#
loop_
_entity_poly.entity_id
_entity_poly.type
_entity_poly.pdbx_seq_one_letter_code
_entity_poly.pdbx_strand_id
1 'polypeptide(L)'
;MALPETFSIHGPRTSDESILAEDRMLPRALRDTSFITRSLCLLAMGRPDLELHWESLQSEDAFKNVRERQCSILTNTVTAAGLLLATSGVFVTAVSPAPYFDYTSPAPYFLLFISLMMAMIAMLTSGLGMIRWLHADRQWTQEQIKQGGYFLLSHLLSMVMPMFFAGLSLNCFIFAMLIAGFCSQNTVCLILTAVWLVAYVVGVGSMSIEFMWMLARYLRSR
;
A
#
# COMPACT_ATOMS: atom_id res chain seq x y z
N MET A 1 31.41 49.04 -47.92
CA MET A 1 30.93 47.70 -47.50
C MET A 1 30.71 47.77 -46.00
N ALA A 2 29.49 48.11 -45.59
CA ALA A 2 29.14 48.39 -44.19
C ALA A 2 28.61 47.11 -43.54
N LEU A 3 29.13 46.78 -42.35
CA LEU A 3 28.72 45.61 -41.57
C LEU A 3 27.37 45.86 -40.89
N PRO A 4 26.50 44.84 -40.78
CA PRO A 4 25.21 44.96 -40.13
C PRO A 4 25.36 44.94 -38.60
N GLU A 5 24.75 45.93 -37.94
CA GLU A 5 24.65 45.99 -36.49
C GLU A 5 23.74 44.87 -35.97
N THR A 6 24.32 43.96 -35.19
CA THR A 6 23.58 42.94 -34.44
C THR A 6 22.92 43.57 -33.23
N PHE A 7 21.62 43.83 -33.33
CA PHE A 7 20.78 44.29 -32.24
C PHE A 7 20.56 43.15 -31.23
N SER A 8 21.29 43.18 -30.11
CA SER A 8 21.13 42.20 -29.03
C SER A 8 19.97 42.63 -28.13
N ILE A 9 18.81 41.98 -28.29
CA ILE A 9 17.64 42.19 -27.43
C ILE A 9 17.93 41.51 -26.08
N HIS A 10 18.40 42.31 -25.13
CA HIS A 10 18.55 41.92 -23.73
C HIS A 10 17.17 42.01 -23.04
N GLY A 11 16.35 40.99 -23.27
CA GLY A 11 15.08 40.84 -22.55
C GLY A 11 15.31 40.46 -21.08
N PRO A 12 14.44 40.90 -20.14
CA PRO A 12 14.58 40.62 -18.72
C PRO A 12 14.36 39.12 -18.46
N ARG A 13 15.45 38.36 -18.41
CA ARG A 13 15.48 36.89 -18.30
C ARG A 13 15.32 36.38 -16.86
N THR A 14 15.21 37.27 -15.87
CA THR A 14 15.37 36.90 -14.45
C THR A 14 14.10 36.49 -13.73
N SER A 15 12.90 36.90 -14.19
CA SER A 15 11.65 36.57 -13.51
C SER A 15 11.19 35.13 -13.77
N ASP A 16 11.21 34.67 -15.01
CA ASP A 16 10.68 33.35 -15.37
C ASP A 16 11.54 32.19 -14.82
N GLU A 17 12.87 32.34 -14.79
CA GLU A 17 13.75 31.31 -14.20
C GLU A 17 13.56 31.21 -12.68
N SER A 18 13.27 32.31 -11.99
CA SER A 18 13.01 32.30 -10.55
C SER A 18 11.71 31.59 -10.19
N ILE A 19 10.65 31.81 -10.98
CA ILE A 19 9.35 31.14 -10.80
C ILE A 19 9.47 29.65 -11.11
N LEU A 20 10.20 29.28 -12.15
CA LEU A 20 10.46 27.87 -12.51
C LEU A 20 11.34 27.16 -11.48
N ALA A 21 12.24 27.86 -10.82
CA ALA A 21 13.06 27.32 -9.74
C ALA A 21 12.27 27.14 -8.44
N GLU A 22 11.38 28.09 -8.13
CA GLU A 22 10.49 28.00 -6.96
C GLU A 22 9.50 26.84 -7.10
N ASP A 23 8.96 26.59 -8.29
CA ASP A 23 8.00 25.51 -8.55
C ASP A 23 8.64 24.09 -8.48
N ARG A 24 9.97 24.00 -8.55
CA ARG A 24 10.72 22.75 -8.33
C ARG A 24 10.99 22.46 -6.86
N MET A 25 10.97 23.48 -5.99
CA MET A 25 11.23 23.26 -4.57
C MET A 25 10.04 22.57 -3.91
N LEU A 26 10.34 21.54 -3.11
CA LEU A 26 9.33 20.82 -2.34
C LEU A 26 8.56 21.81 -1.45
N PRO A 27 7.21 21.83 -1.47
CA PRO A 27 6.41 22.66 -0.59
C PRO A 27 6.86 22.52 0.87
N ARG A 28 7.05 23.63 1.59
CA ARG A 28 7.50 23.61 3.00
C ARG A 28 6.62 22.72 3.89
N ALA A 29 5.33 22.61 3.57
CA ALA A 29 4.37 21.73 4.25
C ALA A 29 4.75 20.24 4.23
N LEU A 30 5.58 19.80 3.28
CA LEU A 30 6.03 18.42 3.15
C LEU A 30 7.33 18.13 3.90
N ARG A 31 8.11 19.18 4.23
CA ARG A 31 9.38 19.06 4.94
C ARG A 31 9.16 18.67 6.41
N ASP A 32 8.11 19.21 7.02
CA ASP A 32 7.70 18.93 8.41
C ASP A 32 6.65 17.80 8.49
N THR A 33 6.82 16.76 7.67
CA THR A 33 5.95 15.59 7.71
C THR A 33 6.09 14.83 9.02
N SER A 34 4.94 14.58 9.67
CA SER A 34 4.84 13.77 10.87
C SER A 34 5.41 12.36 10.67
N PHE A 35 5.83 11.71 11.76
CA PHE A 35 6.28 10.31 11.73
C PHE A 35 5.24 9.35 11.10
N ILE A 36 3.95 9.66 11.28
CA ILE A 36 2.83 8.89 10.71
C ILE A 36 2.85 8.97 9.19
N THR A 37 2.98 10.17 8.63
CA THR A 37 3.02 10.37 7.16
C THR A 37 4.22 9.67 6.54
N ARG A 38 5.37 9.64 7.22
CA ARG A 38 6.57 8.92 6.76
C ARG A 38 6.40 7.41 6.80
N SER A 39 5.80 6.89 7.87
CA SER A 39 5.47 5.48 7.99
C SER A 39 4.50 5.07 6.87
N LEU A 40 3.47 5.87 6.62
CA LEU A 40 2.52 5.65 5.51
C LEU A 40 3.19 5.75 4.14
N CYS A 41 4.12 6.68 3.92
CA CYS A 41 4.92 6.72 2.68
C CYS A 41 5.75 5.45 2.50
N LEU A 42 6.40 4.99 3.57
CA LEU A 42 7.20 3.78 3.52
C LEU A 42 6.32 2.55 3.22
N LEU A 43 5.13 2.46 3.81
CA LEU A 43 4.17 1.39 3.49
C LEU A 43 3.63 1.50 2.05
N ALA A 44 3.24 2.69 1.60
CA ALA A 44 2.62 2.88 0.28
C ALA A 44 3.61 2.75 -0.88
N MET A 45 4.84 3.26 -0.71
CA MET A 45 5.80 3.40 -1.81
C MET A 45 7.07 2.54 -1.62
N GLY A 46 7.23 1.90 -0.46
CA GLY A 46 8.47 1.21 -0.08
C GLY A 46 9.65 2.17 0.12
N ARG A 47 9.40 3.47 0.17
CA ARG A 47 10.40 4.51 0.37
C ARG A 47 9.87 5.54 1.38
N PRO A 48 10.66 5.88 2.42
CA PRO A 48 10.24 6.85 3.42
C PRO A 48 10.36 8.31 2.94
N ASP A 49 11.02 8.53 1.80
CA ASP A 49 11.30 9.87 1.31
C ASP A 49 10.29 10.30 0.24
N LEU A 50 9.57 11.37 0.56
CA LEU A 50 8.61 12.00 -0.33
C LEU A 50 9.31 12.89 -1.37
N GLU A 51 10.54 13.34 -1.13
CA GLU A 51 11.31 14.15 -2.08
C GLU A 51 11.56 13.39 -3.39
N LEU A 52 11.91 12.11 -3.30
CA LEU A 52 12.07 11.25 -4.48
C LEU A 52 10.74 11.04 -5.22
N HIS A 53 9.62 10.98 -4.49
CA HIS A 53 8.30 10.90 -5.12
C HIS A 53 7.95 12.22 -5.84
N TRP A 54 8.27 13.36 -5.22
CA TRP A 54 8.11 14.66 -5.84
C TRP A 54 8.97 14.83 -7.09
N GLU A 55 10.22 14.39 -7.05
CA GLU A 55 11.11 14.37 -8.22
C GLU A 55 10.53 13.49 -9.34
N SER A 56 9.96 12.33 -8.98
CA SER A 56 9.30 11.46 -9.96
C SER A 56 8.09 12.10 -10.65
N LEU A 57 7.42 13.07 -10.01
CA LEU A 57 6.32 13.81 -10.62
C LEU A 57 6.79 14.83 -11.67
N GLN A 58 8.06 15.22 -11.65
CA GLN A 58 8.61 16.20 -12.61
C GLN A 58 8.84 15.58 -14.00
N SER A 59 9.16 14.28 -14.06
CA SER A 59 9.35 13.53 -15.31
C SER A 59 8.14 12.67 -15.64
N GLU A 60 7.66 12.74 -16.88
CA GLU A 60 6.53 11.93 -17.36
C GLU A 60 6.84 10.42 -17.28
N ASP A 61 8.04 10.02 -17.67
CA ASP A 61 8.48 8.62 -17.62
C ASP A 61 8.56 8.10 -16.18
N ALA A 62 9.07 8.92 -15.26
CA ALA A 62 9.17 8.55 -13.85
C ALA A 62 7.78 8.44 -13.20
N PHE A 63 6.88 9.38 -13.49
CA PHE A 63 5.49 9.32 -13.04
C PHE A 63 4.76 8.08 -13.57
N LYS A 64 4.93 7.77 -14.87
CA LYS A 64 4.35 6.58 -15.48
C LYS A 64 4.82 5.30 -14.80
N ASN A 65 6.12 5.19 -14.49
CA ASN A 65 6.69 4.03 -13.81
C ASN A 65 6.14 3.89 -12.36
N VAL A 66 6.04 4.99 -11.62
CA VAL A 66 5.42 4.97 -10.28
C VAL A 66 3.95 4.56 -10.36
N ARG A 67 3.19 5.10 -11.32
CA ARG A 67 1.79 4.73 -11.55
C ARG A 67 1.65 3.25 -11.88
N GLU A 68 2.44 2.72 -12.80
CA GLU A 68 2.41 1.30 -13.18
C GLU A 68 2.71 0.39 -11.98
N ARG A 69 3.69 0.77 -11.16
CA ARG A 69 4.00 0.04 -9.92
C ARG A 69 2.83 0.06 -8.93
N GLN A 70 2.21 1.22 -8.72
CA GLN A 70 1.05 1.34 -7.81
C GLN A 70 -0.15 0.56 -8.33
N CYS A 71 -0.45 0.64 -9.63
CA CYS A 71 -1.48 -0.18 -10.26
C CYS A 71 -1.19 -1.67 -10.06
N SER A 72 0.05 -2.12 -10.26
CA SER A 72 0.44 -3.52 -10.04
C SER A 72 0.21 -3.97 -8.60
N ILE A 73 0.58 -3.15 -7.61
CA ILE A 73 0.34 -3.44 -6.19
C ILE A 73 -1.16 -3.55 -5.90
N LEU A 74 -1.97 -2.61 -6.39
CA LEU A 74 -3.42 -2.64 -6.23
C LEU A 74 -4.04 -3.86 -6.92
N THR A 75 -3.63 -4.19 -8.14
CA THR A 75 -4.09 -5.40 -8.85
C THR A 75 -3.78 -6.65 -8.05
N ASN A 76 -2.55 -6.81 -7.57
CA ASN A 76 -2.16 -7.95 -6.73
C ASN A 76 -2.99 -8.01 -5.44
N THR A 77 -3.27 -6.85 -4.84
CA THR A 77 -4.10 -6.76 -3.62
C THR A 77 -5.56 -7.16 -3.90
N VAL A 78 -6.16 -6.69 -5.00
CA VAL A 78 -7.50 -7.12 -5.45
C VAL A 78 -7.54 -8.62 -5.67
N THR A 79 -6.54 -9.18 -6.36
CA THR A 79 -6.48 -10.62 -6.64
C THR A 79 -6.38 -11.43 -5.34
N ALA A 80 -5.48 -11.04 -4.44
CA ALA A 80 -5.33 -11.71 -3.15
C ALA A 80 -6.60 -11.62 -2.29
N ALA A 81 -7.23 -10.44 -2.23
CA ALA A 81 -8.48 -10.25 -1.50
C ALA A 81 -9.63 -11.04 -2.14
N GLY A 82 -9.69 -11.15 -3.47
CA GLY A 82 -10.66 -12.00 -4.18
C GLY A 82 -10.52 -13.48 -3.87
N LEU A 83 -9.28 -13.99 -3.80
CA LEU A 83 -9.00 -15.37 -3.40
C LEU A 83 -9.42 -15.62 -1.94
N LEU A 84 -9.11 -14.69 -1.04
CA LEU A 84 -9.51 -14.75 0.36
C LEU A 84 -11.03 -14.70 0.53
N LEU A 85 -11.70 -13.83 -0.22
CA LEU A 85 -13.15 -13.70 -0.22
C LEU A 85 -13.80 -15.02 -0.67
N ALA A 86 -13.38 -15.56 -1.81
CA ALA A 86 -13.92 -16.80 -2.34
C ALA A 86 -13.70 -17.97 -1.37
N THR A 87 -12.49 -18.09 -0.84
CA THR A 87 -12.12 -19.20 0.07
C THR A 87 -12.86 -19.09 1.39
N SER A 88 -12.88 -17.91 2.02
CA SER A 88 -13.66 -17.66 3.25
C SER A 88 -15.15 -17.93 3.00
N GLY A 89 -15.68 -17.52 1.84
CA GLY A 89 -17.06 -17.76 1.45
C GLY A 89 -17.41 -19.25 1.34
N VAL A 90 -16.50 -20.06 0.78
CA VAL A 90 -16.66 -21.51 0.77
C VAL A 90 -16.71 -22.06 2.20
N PHE A 91 -15.80 -21.69 3.09
CA PHE A 91 -15.83 -22.18 4.48
C PHE A 91 -17.05 -21.69 5.28
N VAL A 92 -17.56 -20.48 5.00
CA VAL A 92 -18.77 -19.96 5.66
C VAL A 92 -20.04 -20.68 5.20
N THR A 93 -20.07 -21.17 3.97
CA THR A 93 -21.27 -21.79 3.35
C THR A 93 -21.24 -23.31 3.32
N ALA A 94 -20.06 -23.93 3.32
CA ALA A 94 -19.90 -25.37 3.23
C ALA A 94 -20.06 -26.05 4.60
N VAL A 95 -20.68 -27.23 4.59
CA VAL A 95 -20.81 -28.08 5.78
C VAL A 95 -19.42 -28.59 6.20
N SER A 96 -19.10 -28.45 7.48
CA SER A 96 -17.81 -28.92 8.03
C SER A 96 -17.70 -30.45 8.01
N PRO A 97 -16.52 -31.00 7.68
CA PRO A 97 -16.21 -32.42 7.81
C PRO A 97 -15.92 -32.78 9.28
N ALA A 98 -16.84 -32.49 10.19
CA ALA A 98 -16.75 -32.89 11.59
C ALA A 98 -16.76 -34.43 11.73
N PRO A 99 -16.00 -35.02 12.68
CA PRO A 99 -15.20 -34.37 13.73
C PRO A 99 -13.75 -34.05 13.33
N TYR A 100 -13.36 -34.28 12.07
CA TYR A 100 -11.96 -34.16 11.66
C TYR A 100 -11.48 -32.70 11.53
N PHE A 101 -12.37 -31.76 11.21
CA PHE A 101 -11.99 -30.35 11.11
C PHE A 101 -13.21 -29.43 11.30
N ASP A 102 -13.54 -29.12 12.55
CA ASP A 102 -14.72 -28.33 12.93
C ASP A 102 -14.46 -26.81 12.87
N TYR A 103 -14.50 -26.27 11.66
CA TYR A 103 -14.52 -24.81 11.44
C TYR A 103 -15.91 -24.17 11.64
N THR A 104 -16.94 -24.97 11.95
CA THR A 104 -18.29 -24.47 12.26
C THR A 104 -18.46 -24.07 13.71
N SER A 105 -17.48 -24.39 14.58
CA SER A 105 -17.47 -23.88 15.95
C SER A 105 -17.49 -22.34 15.99
N PRO A 106 -18.06 -21.70 17.03
CA PRO A 106 -18.37 -20.27 17.01
C PRO A 106 -17.16 -19.36 16.76
N ALA A 107 -15.99 -19.70 17.32
CA ALA A 107 -14.78 -18.89 17.20
C ALA A 107 -14.19 -18.87 15.77
N PRO A 108 -13.85 -20.00 15.13
CA PRO A 108 -13.36 -19.99 13.75
C PRO A 108 -14.41 -19.48 12.77
N TYR A 109 -15.70 -19.79 12.97
CA TYR A 109 -16.76 -19.27 12.11
C TYR A 109 -16.84 -17.73 12.13
N PHE A 110 -16.77 -17.13 13.32
CA PHE A 110 -16.74 -15.67 13.46
C PHE A 110 -15.53 -15.03 12.78
N LEU A 111 -14.34 -15.62 12.94
CA LEU A 111 -13.12 -15.13 12.28
C LEU A 111 -13.16 -15.29 10.75
N LEU A 112 -13.75 -16.38 10.24
CA LEU A 112 -13.98 -16.57 8.80
C LEU A 112 -14.95 -15.50 8.25
N PHE A 113 -15.98 -15.15 9.01
CA PHE A 113 -16.92 -14.10 8.64
C PHE A 113 -16.24 -12.71 8.63
N ILE A 114 -15.43 -12.38 9.64
CA ILE A 114 -14.61 -11.16 9.63
C ILE A 114 -13.66 -11.17 8.43
N SER A 115 -12.96 -12.28 8.19
CA SER A 115 -12.07 -12.43 7.03
C SER A 115 -12.80 -12.11 5.72
N LEU A 116 -14.01 -12.67 5.53
CA LEU A 116 -14.85 -12.43 4.36
C LEU A 116 -15.20 -10.94 4.21
N MET A 117 -15.68 -10.29 5.28
CA MET A 117 -16.05 -8.87 5.24
C MET A 117 -14.84 -7.97 4.93
N MET A 118 -13.69 -8.24 5.55
CA MET A 118 -12.47 -7.48 5.35
C MET A 118 -11.89 -7.67 3.94
N ALA A 119 -11.95 -8.89 3.39
CA ALA A 119 -11.59 -9.16 2.00
C ALA A 119 -12.48 -8.37 1.02
N MET A 120 -13.78 -8.31 1.29
CA MET A 120 -14.72 -7.54 0.47
C MET A 120 -14.39 -6.04 0.50
N ILE A 121 -14.13 -5.47 1.68
CA ILE A 121 -13.73 -4.07 1.83
C ILE A 121 -12.40 -3.81 1.10
N ALA A 122 -11.41 -4.70 1.24
CA ALA A 122 -10.13 -4.60 0.55
C ALA A 122 -10.30 -4.60 -0.99
N MET A 123 -11.15 -5.49 -1.53
CA MET A 123 -11.45 -5.52 -2.97
C MET A 123 -12.12 -4.23 -3.45
N LEU A 124 -13.16 -3.76 -2.75
CA LEU A 124 -13.89 -2.55 -3.11
C LEU A 124 -13.00 -1.31 -3.07
N THR A 125 -12.24 -1.14 -1.99
CA THR A 125 -11.33 0.00 -1.83
C THR A 125 -10.19 -0.03 -2.84
N SER A 126 -9.63 -1.21 -3.14
CA SER A 126 -8.60 -1.34 -4.18
C SER A 126 -9.14 -1.06 -5.58
N GLY A 127 -10.34 -1.53 -5.90
CA GLY A 127 -10.99 -1.26 -7.19
C GLY A 127 -11.28 0.22 -7.40
N LEU A 128 -11.81 0.90 -6.37
CA LEU A 128 -11.99 2.35 -6.37
C LEU A 128 -10.66 3.10 -6.51
N GLY A 129 -9.62 2.64 -5.81
CA GLY A 129 -8.26 3.18 -5.92
C GLY A 129 -7.70 3.06 -7.34
N MET A 130 -7.93 1.94 -8.01
CA MET A 130 -7.49 1.69 -9.39
C MET A 130 -8.21 2.60 -10.39
N ILE A 131 -9.53 2.77 -10.26
CA ILE A 131 -10.29 3.72 -11.11
C ILE A 131 -9.78 5.14 -10.90
N ARG A 132 -9.57 5.55 -9.64
CA ARG A 132 -9.03 6.88 -9.32
C ARG A 132 -7.66 7.08 -9.96
N TRP A 133 -6.79 6.07 -9.93
CA TRP A 133 -5.45 6.15 -10.53
C TRP A 133 -5.44 6.13 -12.05
N LEU A 134 -6.38 5.42 -12.67
CA LEU A 134 -6.52 5.40 -14.13
C LEU A 134 -6.91 6.80 -14.66
N HIS A 135 -7.71 7.53 -13.90
CA HIS A 135 -8.15 8.89 -14.24
C HIS A 135 -7.26 10.01 -13.65
N ALA A 136 -6.31 9.67 -12.78
CA ALA A 136 -5.43 10.67 -12.18
C ALA A 136 -4.42 11.17 -13.23
N ASP A 137 -4.61 12.42 -13.66
CA ASP A 137 -3.64 13.10 -14.49
C ASP A 137 -2.44 13.57 -13.63
N ARG A 138 -1.28 13.71 -14.27
CA ARG A 138 -0.05 14.21 -13.64
C ARG A 138 -0.25 15.61 -13.08
N GLN A 139 -0.86 16.49 -13.89
CA GLN A 139 -1.13 17.88 -13.50
C GLN A 139 -2.06 17.93 -12.29
N TRP A 140 -3.14 17.15 -12.32
CA TRP A 140 -4.07 17.06 -11.20
C TRP A 140 -3.39 16.57 -9.92
N THR A 141 -2.53 15.54 -10.02
CA THR A 141 -1.79 15.02 -8.86
C THR A 141 -0.83 16.06 -8.27
N GLN A 142 -0.14 16.81 -9.13
CA GLN A 142 0.73 17.90 -8.69
C GLN A 142 -0.06 19.02 -8.00
N GLU A 143 -1.19 19.44 -8.56
CA GLU A 143 -2.07 20.46 -7.97
C GLU A 143 -2.59 20.02 -6.60
N GLN A 144 -3.00 18.76 -6.45
CA GLN A 144 -3.47 18.23 -5.18
C GLN A 144 -2.37 18.19 -4.11
N ILE A 145 -1.13 17.87 -4.49
CA ILE A 145 0.00 17.91 -3.56
C ILE A 145 0.34 19.36 -3.17
N LYS A 146 0.20 20.32 -4.09
CA LYS A 146 0.37 21.76 -3.79
C LYS A 146 -0.71 22.30 -2.86
N GLN A 147 -1.94 21.78 -2.93
CA GLN A 147 -3.09 22.24 -2.11
C GLN A 147 -2.98 21.90 -0.61
N GLY A 148 -2.10 20.97 -0.20
CA GLY A 148 -1.71 20.82 1.21
C GLY A 148 -1.57 19.38 1.71
N GLY A 149 -1.11 19.25 2.97
CA GLY A 149 -0.75 17.95 3.57
C GLY A 149 -1.92 16.99 3.81
N TYR A 150 -3.16 17.48 3.98
CA TYR A 150 -4.33 16.64 4.16
C TYR A 150 -4.65 15.80 2.92
N PHE A 151 -4.56 16.39 1.73
CA PHE A 151 -4.80 15.66 0.47
C PHE A 151 -3.77 14.57 0.24
N LEU A 152 -2.49 14.86 0.53
CA LEU A 152 -1.43 13.85 0.48
C LEU A 152 -1.69 12.71 1.46
N LEU A 153 -2.06 13.03 2.71
CA LEU A 153 -2.37 12.01 3.72
C LEU A 153 -3.54 11.14 3.28
N SER A 154 -4.60 11.75 2.75
CA SER A 154 -5.76 11.04 2.21
C SER A 154 -5.38 10.13 1.03
N HIS A 155 -4.51 10.61 0.13
CA HIS A 155 -3.99 9.82 -0.98
C HIS A 155 -3.18 8.61 -0.50
N LEU A 156 -2.25 8.82 0.43
CA LEU A 156 -1.45 7.75 1.02
C LEU A 156 -2.32 6.75 1.77
N LEU A 157 -3.31 7.23 2.53
CA LEU A 157 -4.23 6.38 3.27
C LEU A 157 -5.08 5.54 2.30
N SER A 158 -5.55 6.13 1.19
CA SER A 158 -6.29 5.39 0.15
C SER A 158 -5.47 4.25 -0.46
N MET A 159 -4.15 4.34 -0.46
CA MET A 159 -3.24 3.28 -0.93
C MET A 159 -2.96 2.21 0.12
N VAL A 160 -2.67 2.62 1.34
CA VAL A 160 -2.30 1.70 2.42
C VAL A 160 -3.52 0.92 2.92
N MET A 161 -4.70 1.54 2.92
CA MET A 161 -5.91 0.97 3.48
C MET A 161 -6.34 -0.37 2.86
N PRO A 162 -6.41 -0.54 1.52
CA PRO A 162 -6.73 -1.84 0.93
C PRO A 162 -5.72 -2.94 1.32
N MET A 163 -4.42 -2.61 1.34
CA MET A 163 -3.38 -3.56 1.75
C MET A 163 -3.54 -3.97 3.22
N PHE A 164 -3.86 -3.01 4.09
CA PHE A 164 -4.12 -3.26 5.50
C PHE A 164 -5.33 -4.19 5.70
N PHE A 165 -6.45 -3.92 5.02
CA PHE A 165 -7.63 -4.79 5.10
C PHE A 165 -7.39 -6.18 4.53
N ALA A 166 -6.67 -6.30 3.41
CA ALA A 166 -6.30 -7.60 2.86
C ALA A 166 -5.40 -8.39 3.82
N GLY A 167 -4.42 -7.73 4.43
CA GLY A 167 -3.55 -8.33 5.44
C GLY A 167 -4.33 -8.79 6.68
N LEU A 168 -5.24 -7.95 7.20
CA LEU A 168 -6.06 -8.30 8.36
C LEU A 168 -7.04 -9.44 8.05
N SER A 169 -7.64 -9.45 6.85
CA SER A 169 -8.45 -10.57 6.35
C SER A 169 -7.65 -11.87 6.35
N LEU A 170 -6.46 -11.87 5.76
CA LEU A 170 -5.56 -13.03 5.74
C LEU A 170 -5.22 -13.52 7.15
N ASN A 171 -4.92 -12.61 8.08
CA ASN A 171 -4.65 -12.94 9.48
C ASN A 171 -5.86 -13.62 10.14
N CYS A 172 -7.05 -13.04 10.02
CA CYS A 172 -8.28 -13.63 10.54
C CYS A 172 -8.55 -15.03 9.96
N PHE A 173 -8.35 -15.20 8.65
CA PHE A 173 -8.47 -16.49 7.98
C PHE A 173 -7.49 -17.52 8.56
N ILE A 174 -6.21 -17.17 8.67
CA ILE A 174 -5.18 -18.05 9.24
C ILE A 174 -5.54 -18.44 10.68
N PHE A 175 -5.92 -17.47 11.52
CA PHE A 175 -6.30 -17.77 12.91
C PHE A 175 -7.53 -18.67 13.01
N ALA A 176 -8.54 -18.49 12.14
CA ALA A 176 -9.68 -19.39 12.09
C ALA A 176 -9.26 -20.83 11.80
N MET A 177 -8.40 -21.02 10.80
CA MET A 177 -7.92 -22.34 10.42
C MET A 177 -7.00 -22.97 11.47
N LEU A 178 -6.19 -22.16 12.17
CA LEU A 178 -5.36 -22.62 13.29
C LEU A 178 -6.23 -23.10 14.45
N ILE A 179 -7.25 -22.32 14.84
CA ILE A 179 -8.18 -22.70 15.92
C ILE A 179 -8.93 -23.99 15.56
N ALA A 180 -9.49 -24.07 14.35
CA ALA A 180 -10.19 -25.26 13.88
C ALA A 180 -9.27 -26.50 13.85
N GLY A 181 -7.99 -26.32 13.47
CA GLY A 181 -7.01 -27.40 13.44
C GLY A 181 -6.57 -27.87 14.82
N PHE A 182 -6.34 -26.97 15.77
CA PHE A 182 -6.01 -27.35 17.15
C PHE A 182 -7.18 -27.98 17.91
N CYS A 183 -8.42 -27.63 17.55
CA CYS A 183 -9.62 -28.27 18.07
C CYS A 183 -9.94 -29.62 17.40
N SER A 184 -9.21 -30.01 16.35
CA SER A 184 -9.41 -31.29 15.67
C SER A 184 -9.02 -32.48 16.56
N GLN A 185 -9.80 -33.55 16.49
CA GLN A 185 -9.46 -34.82 17.14
C GLN A 185 -8.42 -35.64 16.34
N ASN A 186 -8.07 -35.21 15.12
CA ASN A 186 -7.16 -35.94 14.24
C ASN A 186 -5.70 -35.48 14.45
N THR A 187 -4.83 -36.40 14.87
CA THR A 187 -3.39 -36.17 15.08
C THR A 187 -2.69 -35.58 13.86
N VAL A 188 -3.05 -36.01 12.64
CA VAL A 188 -2.44 -35.51 11.40
C VAL A 188 -2.77 -34.04 11.21
N CYS A 189 -4.03 -33.65 11.45
CA CYS A 189 -4.46 -32.26 11.34
C CYS A 189 -3.71 -31.38 12.35
N LEU A 190 -3.60 -31.84 13.60
CA LEU A 190 -2.88 -31.13 14.65
C LEU A 190 -1.40 -30.91 14.30
N ILE A 191 -0.71 -31.94 13.79
CA ILE A 191 0.70 -31.82 13.38
C ILE A 191 0.84 -30.82 12.23
N LEU A 192 -0.01 -30.90 11.20
CA LEU A 192 0.01 -29.97 10.07
C LEU A 192 -0.24 -28.53 10.52
N THR A 193 -1.22 -28.31 11.41
CA THR A 193 -1.52 -27.00 11.98
C THR A 193 -0.35 -26.46 12.81
N ALA A 194 0.33 -27.30 13.59
CA ALA A 194 1.51 -26.89 14.36
C ALA A 194 2.67 -26.49 13.44
N VAL A 195 2.95 -27.28 12.39
CA VAL A 195 3.97 -26.94 11.38
C VAL A 195 3.63 -25.64 10.69
N TRP A 196 2.36 -25.44 10.32
CA TRP A 196 1.92 -24.21 9.68
C TRP A 196 2.06 -22.99 10.61
N LEU A 197 1.73 -23.12 11.90
CA LEU A 197 1.93 -22.05 12.89
C LEU A 197 3.41 -21.65 12.98
N VAL A 198 4.32 -22.62 13.05
CA VAL A 198 5.77 -22.34 13.08
C VAL A 198 6.20 -21.60 11.82
N ALA A 199 5.79 -22.07 10.64
CA ALA A 199 6.11 -21.41 9.37
C ALA A 199 5.54 -19.97 9.33
N TYR A 200 4.33 -19.77 9.83
CA TYR A 200 3.69 -18.46 9.93
C TYR A 200 4.48 -17.50 10.85
N VAL A 201 4.84 -17.95 12.06
CA VAL A 201 5.61 -17.14 13.02
C VAL A 201 6.98 -16.78 12.45
N VAL A 202 7.67 -17.73 11.82
CA VAL A 202 8.97 -17.47 11.17
C VAL A 202 8.82 -16.47 10.03
N GLY A 203 7.81 -16.62 9.17
CA GLY A 203 7.55 -15.72 8.06
C GLY A 203 7.23 -14.30 8.50
N VAL A 204 6.28 -14.13 9.42
CA VAL A 204 5.91 -12.81 9.97
C VAL A 204 7.06 -12.19 10.76
N GLY A 205 7.78 -12.98 11.54
CA GLY A 205 8.98 -12.54 12.26
C GLY A 205 10.05 -12.01 11.31
N SER A 206 10.36 -12.74 10.24
CA SER A 206 11.33 -12.30 9.22
C SER A 206 10.90 -10.99 8.56
N MET A 207 9.63 -10.87 8.17
CA MET A 207 9.10 -9.65 7.55
C MET A 207 9.16 -8.45 8.51
N SER A 208 8.87 -8.67 9.79
CA SER A 208 8.93 -7.63 10.82
C SER A 208 10.36 -7.17 11.08
N ILE A 209 11.32 -8.10 11.12
CA ILE A 209 12.74 -7.79 11.29
C ILE A 209 13.25 -6.95 10.11
N GLU A 210 12.95 -7.34 8.87
CA GLU A 210 13.34 -6.57 7.68
C GLU A 210 12.73 -5.17 7.68
N PHE A 211 11.45 -5.06 8.03
CA PHE A 211 10.77 -3.77 8.17
C PHE A 211 11.43 -2.88 9.23
N MET A 212 11.69 -3.45 10.42
CA MET A 212 12.36 -2.75 11.51
C MET A 212 13.80 -2.35 11.14
N TRP A 213 14.51 -3.20 10.41
CA TRP A 213 15.86 -2.91 9.94
C TRP A 213 15.88 -1.80 8.89
N MET A 214 14.91 -1.79 7.97
CA MET A 214 14.72 -0.72 7.00
C MET A 214 14.41 0.61 7.70
N LEU A 215 13.51 0.58 8.69
CA LEU A 215 13.16 1.75 9.50
C LEU A 215 14.37 2.27 10.30
N ALA A 216 15.13 1.38 10.93
CA ALA A 216 16.32 1.73 11.70
C ALA A 216 17.43 2.34 10.84
N ARG A 217 17.67 1.79 9.62
CA ARG A 217 18.64 2.36 8.67
C ARG A 217 18.24 3.77 8.25
N TYR A 218 16.96 3.98 8.00
CA TYR A 218 16.43 5.30 7.66
C TYR A 218 16.59 6.31 8.80
N LEU A 219 16.33 5.90 10.05
CA LEU A 219 16.49 6.79 11.21
C LEU A 219 17.96 7.17 11.45
N ARG A 220 18.93 6.32 11.07
CA ARG A 220 20.37 6.57 11.23
C ARG A 220 20.96 7.51 10.17
N SER A 221 20.37 7.60 8.98
CA SER A 221 20.88 8.46 7.91
C SER A 221 20.56 9.95 8.09
N ARG A 222 19.95 10.34 9.22
CA ARG A 222 19.67 11.72 9.62
C ARG A 222 20.58 12.13 10.76
#